data_AF-A0A0C9YI93-F1
#
_entry.id   AF-A0A0C9YI93-F1
#
_cell.length_a   1.000
_cell.length_b   1.000
_cell.length_c   1.000
_cell.angle_alpha   90.00
_cell.angle_beta   90.00
_cell.angle_gamma   90.00
#
_symmetry.space_group_name_H-M   'P 1'
#
loop_
_entity.id
_entity.type
_entity.pdbx_description
1 polymer ?
#
loop_
_entity_poly.entity_id
_entity_poly.type
_entity_poly.pdbx_seq_one_letter_code
_entity_poly.pdbx_strand_id
1 'polypeptide(L)' 'MTSISSSSSCHQCWVGLWTVPLLYGPSMRLSTTSHCWIGEGGRTTLWASFQVFL' A
#
# COMPACT_ATOMS: atom_id res chain seq x y z
N MET A 1 -21.82 -2.07 12.66
CA MET A 1 -22.78 -1.41 11.75
C MET A 1 -22.03 -0.28 11.06
N THR A 2 -21.41 -0.53 9.91
CA THR A 2 -20.69 0.49 9.14
C THR A 2 -21.58 0.89 7.96
N SER A 3 -22.21 2.06 8.07
CA SER A 3 -23.05 2.63 7.01
C SER A 3 -22.16 3.08 5.85
N ILE A 4 -22.35 2.49 4.67
CA ILE A 4 -21.81 3.00 3.41
C ILE A 4 -22.85 3.97 2.85
N SER A 5 -22.61 5.27 3.04
CA SER A 5 -23.40 6.33 2.43
C SER A 5 -22.94 6.49 0.99
N SER A 6 -23.73 6.00 0.02
CA SER A 6 -23.48 6.20 -1.40
C SER A 6 -23.80 7.65 -1.78
N SER A 7 -22.80 8.52 -1.74
CA SER A 7 -22.85 9.86 -2.36
C SER A 7 -22.57 9.73 -3.85
N SER A 8 -23.45 10.31 -4.67
CA SER A 8 -23.49 10.33 -6.12
C SER A 8 -22.37 11.18 -6.76
N SER A 9 -21.14 10.95 -6.32
CA SER A 9 -19.90 11.37 -6.95
C SER A 9 -19.03 10.12 -6.96
N CYS A 10 -19.08 9.35 -8.05
CA CYS A 10 -18.27 8.14 -8.23
C CYS A 10 -16.78 8.53 -8.33
N HIS A 11 -16.19 9.03 -7.26
CA HIS A 11 -14.76 9.18 -7.12
C HIS A 11 -14.20 7.76 -7.08
N GLN A 12 -13.59 7.34 -8.18
CA GLN A 12 -12.95 6.04 -8.28
C GLN A 12 -11.83 5.98 -7.22
N CYS A 13 -11.99 5.08 -6.27
CA CYS A 13 -10.98 4.76 -5.29
C CYS A 13 -10.06 3.66 -5.87
N TRP A 14 -8.76 3.91 -5.86
CA TRP A 14 -7.74 2.97 -6.32
C TRP A 14 -6.92 2.53 -5.13
N VAL A 15 -6.69 1.22 -4.99
CA VAL A 15 -5.80 0.66 -3.96
C VAL A 15 -4.69 -0.10 -4.67
N GLY A 16 -3.45 0.26 -4.37
CA GLY A 16 -2.26 -0.43 -4.89
C GLY A 16 -1.43 -1.04 -3.77
N LEU A 17 -0.87 -2.22 -4.03
CA LEU A 17 0.07 -2.91 -3.17
C LEU A 17 1.20 -3.49 -4.02
N TRP A 18 2.44 -3.21 -3.67
CA TRP A 18 3.60 -3.94 -4.21
C TRP A 18 4.64 -4.21 -3.14
N THR A 19 5.41 -5.29 -3.31
CA THR A 19 6.42 -5.73 -2.36
C THR A 19 7.78 -5.89 -3.05
N VAL A 20 8.84 -5.37 -2.42
CA VAL A 20 10.22 -5.42 -2.91
C VAL A 20 11.05 -6.28 -1.95
N PRO A 21 11.58 -7.44 -2.40
CA PRO A 21 12.52 -8.22 -1.61
C PRO A 21 13.90 -7.56 -1.61
N LEU A 22 14.54 -7.52 -0.46
CA LEU A 22 15.87 -6.96 -0.26
C LEU A 22 16.74 -7.98 0.48
N LEU A 23 17.88 -8.33 -0.13
CA LEU A 23 18.89 -9.19 0.45
C LEU A 23 20.06 -8.34 0.96
N TYR A 24 20.38 -8.47 2.24
CA TYR A 24 21.48 -7.72 2.86
C TYR A 24 22.61 -8.63 3.34
N GLY A 25 23.84 -8.30 2.93
CA GLY A 25 25.09 -8.81 3.51
C GLY A 25 25.46 -10.26 3.19
N PRO A 26 26.65 -10.71 3.64
CA PRO A 26 27.18 -12.06 3.37
C PRO A 26 26.37 -13.17 4.08
N SER A 27 25.59 -12.82 5.10
CA SER A 27 24.71 -13.72 5.85
C SER A 27 23.32 -13.89 5.22
N MET A 28 23.04 -13.20 4.10
CA MET A 28 21.74 -13.16 3.41
C MET A 28 20.54 -13.02 4.37
N ARG A 29 20.47 -11.90 5.08
CA ARG A 29 19.24 -11.57 5.80
C ARG A 29 18.18 -11.12 4.80
N LEU A 30 17.06 -11.84 4.75
CA LEU A 30 15.94 -11.53 3.88
C LEU A 30 15.05 -10.49 4.57
N SER A 31 14.79 -9.39 3.88
CA SER A 31 13.73 -8.47 4.29
C SER A 31 12.84 -8.14 3.11
N THR A 32 11.59 -7.78 3.40
CA THR A 32 10.62 -7.36 2.40
C THR A 32 10.11 -5.98 2.76
N THR A 33 10.09 -5.08 1.77
CA THR A 33 9.47 -3.76 1.93
C THR A 33 8.17 -3.76 1.14
N SER A 34 7.05 -3.49 1.81
CA SER A 34 5.74 -3.41 1.17
C SER A 34 5.27 -1.96 1.14
N HIS A 35 4.75 -1.55 -0.01
CA HIS A 35 4.21 -0.21 -0.23
C HIS A 35 2.72 -0.33 -0.53
N CYS A 36 1.91 0.42 0.19
CA CYS A 36 0.48 0.52 -0.10
C CYS A 36 0.07 1.97 -0.27
N TRP A 37 -0.89 2.19 -1.16
CA TRP A 37 -1.46 3.51 -1.39
C TRP A 37 -2.95 3.42 -1.67
N ILE A 38 -3.65 4.47 -1.27
CA ILE A 38 -5.06 4.70 -1.60
C ILE A 38 -5.09 5.99 -2.40
N GLY A 39 -5.82 5.98 -3.51
CA GLY A 39 -6.04 7.15 -4.34
C GLY A 39 -7.51 7.38 -4.64
N GLU A 40 -7.86 8.62 -4.90
CA GLU A 40 -9.20 9.09 -5.22
C GLU A 40 -9.12 10.04 -6.42
N GLY A 41 -9.94 9.83 -7.46
CA GLY A 41 -10.00 10.74 -8.61
C GLY A 41 -8.66 10.89 -9.36
N GLY A 42 -7.88 9.80 -9.46
CA GLY A 42 -6.57 9.80 -10.12
C GLY A 42 -5.43 10.42 -9.30
N ARG A 43 -5.68 10.80 -8.03
CA ARG A 43 -4.66 11.32 -7.10
C ARG A 43 -4.41 10.33 -5.97
N THR A 44 -3.15 10.10 -5.59
CA THR A 44 -2.82 9.37 -4.38
C THR A 44 -3.13 10.22 -3.14
N THR A 45 -3.97 9.73 -2.24
CA THR A 45 -4.42 10.45 -1.03
C THR A 45 -3.71 9.95 0.23
N LEU A 46 -3.35 8.67 0.28
CA LEU A 46 -2.64 8.06 1.40
C LEU A 46 -1.53 7.14 0.89
N TRP A 47 -0.40 7.13 1.60
CA TRP A 47 0.76 6.29 1.31
C TRP A 47 1.33 5.74 2.62
N ALA A 48 1.62 4.45 2.66
CA ALA A 48 2.36 3.82 3.75
C ALA A 48 3.40 2.85 3.22
N SER A 49 4.48 2.69 3.98
CA SER A 49 5.55 1.74 3.67
C SER A 49 6.00 1.08 4.97
N PHE A 50 6.16 -0.24 4.94
CA PHE A 50 6.61 -1.01 6.08
C PHE A 50 7.61 -2.07 5.64
N GLN A 51 8.61 -2.32 6.49
CA GLN A 51 9.65 -3.31 6.25
C GLN A 51 9.52 -4.44 7.26
N VAL A 52 9.54 -5.67 6.77
CA VAL A 52 9.53 -6.90 7.58
C VAL A 52 10.86 -7.59 7.42
N PHE A 53 11.49 -7.96 8.54
CA PHE A 53 12.72 -8.74 8.59
C PHE A 53 12.37 -10.19 8.92
N LEU A 54 12.85 -11.14 8.10
CA LEU A 54 12.65 -12.58 8.27
C LEU A 54 13.89 -13.25 8.87
#